data_AF-A0A762RKG6-F1
#
_entry.id   AF-A0A762RKG6-F1
#
_cell.length_a   1.000
_cell.length_b   1.000
_cell.length_c   1.000
_cell.angle_alpha   90.00
_cell.angle_beta   90.00
_cell.angle_gamma   90.00
#
_symmetry.space_group_name_H-M   'P 1'
#
loop_
_entity.id
_entity.type
_entity.pdbx_description
1 polymer ?
#
loop_
_entity_poly.entity_id
_entity_poly.type
_entity_poly.pdbx_seq_one_letter_code
_entity_poly.pdbx_strand_id
1 'polypeptide(L)'
;MGVVKLADYRPHLEVVEHRVADTEDGFMRVANEITDSLLMADLTVRQLKVMLAIMRKTYGFNKPMDRLTNTQIAAMTGIHHTHVCAAKRQLIERKFLIADGVKIGVNKVVSQWISQDSLTLAKTANKTLAKSANG
;
A
#
# COMPACT_ATOMS: atom_id res chain seq x y z
N MET A 1 -14.66 -6.49 -60.49
CA MET A 1 -13.91 -7.09 -59.37
C MET A 1 -12.81 -6.11 -58.99
N GLY A 2 -13.00 -5.34 -57.92
CA GLY A 2 -12.05 -4.31 -57.49
C GLY A 2 -10.82 -4.96 -56.83
N VAL A 3 -9.62 -4.57 -57.26
CA VAL A 3 -8.36 -5.04 -56.70
C VAL A 3 -8.14 -4.33 -55.36
N VAL A 4 -8.35 -5.03 -54.25
CA VAL A 4 -8.04 -4.53 -52.91
C VAL A 4 -6.52 -4.57 -52.73
N LYS A 5 -5.92 -3.48 -52.24
CA LYS A 5 -4.47 -3.41 -52.03
C LYS A 5 -4.12 -4.25 -50.80
N LEU A 6 -3.11 -5.10 -50.89
CA LEU A 6 -2.60 -5.93 -49.79
C LEU A 6 -2.22 -5.10 -48.54
N ALA A 7 -1.95 -3.80 -48.71
CA ALA A 7 -1.67 -2.85 -47.63
C ALA A 7 -2.84 -2.67 -46.65
N ASP A 8 -4.08 -2.91 -47.08
CA ASP A 8 -5.29 -2.72 -46.27
C ASP A 8 -5.51 -3.86 -45.25
N TYR A 9 -4.75 -4.96 -45.37
CA TYR A 9 -4.78 -6.10 -44.45
C TYR A 9 -3.65 -6.08 -43.40
N ARG A 10 -2.75 -5.08 -43.43
CA ARG A 10 -1.65 -5.03 -42.48
C ARG A 10 -2.20 -4.62 -41.10
N PRO A 11 -2.13 -5.47 -40.07
CA PRO A 11 -2.55 -5.07 -38.73
C PRO A 11 -1.73 -3.87 -38.29
N HIS A 12 -2.39 -2.85 -37.73
CA HIS A 12 -1.72 -1.74 -37.09
C HIS A 12 -0.91 -2.30 -35.90
N LEU A 13 0.40 -2.41 -36.08
CA LEU A 13 1.33 -2.72 -34.99
C LEU A 13 1.36 -1.49 -34.07
N GLU A 14 0.51 -1.46 -33.06
CA GLU A 14 0.67 -0.55 -31.94
C GLU A 14 2.01 -0.88 -31.28
N VAL A 15 2.95 0.07 -31.34
CA VAL A 15 4.21 -0.05 -30.63
C VAL A 15 3.89 -0.02 -29.14
N VAL A 16 3.79 -1.19 -28.53
CA VAL A 16 3.71 -1.31 -27.07
C VAL A 16 5.08 -0.90 -26.55
N GLU A 17 5.23 0.35 -26.09
CA GLU A 17 6.46 0.80 -25.44
C GLU A 17 6.77 -0.14 -24.27
N HIS A 18 7.83 -0.95 -24.43
CA HIS A 18 8.29 -1.85 -23.38
C HIS A 18 8.96 -1.03 -22.28
N ARG A 19 8.15 -0.50 -21.35
CA ARG A 19 8.66 0.26 -20.20
C ARG A 19 9.36 -0.70 -19.23
N VAL A 20 10.68 -0.80 -19.34
CA VAL A 20 11.53 -1.43 -18.33
C VAL A 20 11.67 -0.46 -17.16
N ALA A 21 11.55 -0.94 -15.92
CA ALA A 21 11.92 -0.14 -14.76
C ALA A 21 13.45 -0.05 -14.72
N ASP A 22 13.99 1.10 -15.10
CA ASP A 22 15.42 1.36 -15.01
C ASP A 22 15.80 1.63 -13.55
N THR A 23 16.83 0.96 -13.06
CA THR A 23 17.39 1.23 -11.72
C THR A 23 18.02 2.63 -11.63
N GLU A 24 18.38 3.22 -12.77
CA GLU A 24 18.89 4.59 -12.86
C GLU A 24 17.79 5.65 -12.66
N ASP A 25 16.50 5.30 -12.81
CA ASP A 25 15.36 6.18 -12.48
C ASP A 25 15.14 6.32 -10.96
N GLY A 26 16.05 5.75 -10.17
CA GLY A 26 16.13 5.90 -8.72
C GLY A 26 15.45 4.78 -7.95
N PHE A 27 15.95 4.55 -6.74
CA PHE A 27 15.48 3.50 -5.86
C PHE A 27 15.05 4.05 -4.51
N MET A 28 14.20 3.28 -3.81
CA MET A 28 13.85 3.57 -2.43
C MET A 28 14.85 2.88 -1.51
N ARG A 29 15.66 3.66 -0.80
CA ARG A 29 16.57 3.09 0.21
C ARG A 29 15.81 2.81 1.51
N VAL A 30 15.58 1.53 1.80
CA VAL A 30 14.90 1.04 3.00
C VAL A 30 15.78 -0.01 3.66
N ALA A 31 15.81 -0.05 5.00
CA ALA A 31 16.50 -1.12 5.73
C ALA A 31 15.80 -2.46 5.47
N ASN A 32 16.57 -3.51 5.17
CA ASN A 32 16.04 -4.84 4.86
C ASN A 32 15.10 -5.34 5.97
N GLU A 33 15.46 -5.11 7.24
CA GLU A 33 14.64 -5.49 8.40
C GLU A 33 13.21 -4.90 8.38
N ILE A 34 13.05 -3.65 7.89
CA ILE A 34 11.73 -3.03 7.73
C ILE A 34 10.93 -3.76 6.66
N THR A 35 11.59 -4.10 5.54
CA THR A 35 10.97 -4.84 4.43
C THR A 35 10.59 -6.25 4.87
N ASP A 36 11.48 -6.97 5.54
CA ASP A 36 11.26 -8.33 6.02
C ASP A 36 10.12 -8.37 7.04
N SER A 37 10.11 -7.43 7.99
CA SER A 37 9.02 -7.29 8.96
C SER A 37 7.68 -6.96 8.29
N LEU A 38 7.70 -6.15 7.22
CA LEU A 38 6.50 -5.81 6.45
C LEU A 38 5.98 -7.02 5.66
N LEU A 39 6.87 -7.87 5.14
CA LEU A 39 6.52 -9.10 4.43
C LEU A 39 5.90 -10.14 5.36
N MET A 40 6.36 -10.22 6.60
CA MET A 40 5.81 -11.13 7.63
C MET A 40 4.53 -10.59 8.29
N ALA A 41 4.14 -9.35 8.02
CA ALA A 41 3.00 -8.72 8.69
C ALA A 41 1.66 -9.08 8.01
N ASP A 42 0.64 -9.37 8.81
CA ASP A 42 -0.73 -9.58 8.34
C ASP A 42 -1.45 -8.25 8.04
N LEU A 43 -1.05 -7.67 6.91
CA LEU A 43 -1.67 -6.48 6.35
C LEU A 43 -2.61 -6.86 5.21
N THR A 44 -3.76 -6.19 5.15
CA THR A 44 -4.61 -6.25 3.98
C THR A 44 -3.91 -5.62 2.78
N VAL A 45 -4.24 -6.05 1.55
CA VAL A 45 -3.69 -5.46 0.30
C VAL A 45 -3.82 -3.94 0.26
N ARG A 46 -4.93 -3.42 0.81
CA ARG A 46 -5.19 -1.98 0.90
C ARG A 46 -4.22 -1.27 1.85
N GLN A 47 -3.99 -1.84 3.03
CA GLN A 47 -3.02 -1.31 4.00
C GLN A 47 -1.60 -1.36 3.44
N LEU A 48 -1.23 -2.46 2.78
CA LEU A 48 0.08 -2.61 2.14
C LEU A 48 0.30 -1.54 1.06
N LYS A 49 -0.69 -1.30 0.19
CA LYS A 49 -0.62 -0.22 -0.81
C LYS A 49 -0.44 1.17 -0.17
N VAL A 50 -1.16 1.46 0.92
CA VAL A 50 -1.02 2.73 1.65
C VAL A 50 0.36 2.85 2.30
N MET A 51 0.86 1.78 2.91
CA MET A 51 2.20 1.72 3.50
C MET A 51 3.28 2.00 2.46
N LEU A 52 3.24 1.31 1.31
CA LEU A 52 4.17 1.50 0.21
C LEU A 52 4.10 2.91 -0.38
N ALA A 53 2.90 3.50 -0.50
CA ALA A 53 2.74 4.87 -0.97
C ALA A 53 3.41 5.88 -0.02
N ILE A 54 3.26 5.69 1.29
CA ILE A 54 3.93 6.53 2.30
C ILE A 54 5.44 6.34 2.23
N MET A 55 5.93 5.09 2.18
CA MET A 55 7.36 4.78 2.02
C MET A 55 7.95 5.43 0.76
N ARG A 56 7.21 5.43 -0.36
CA ARG A 56 7.64 6.09 -1.60
C ARG A 56 7.76 7.60 -1.47
N LYS A 57 6.94 8.23 -0.63
CA LYS A 57 6.97 9.69 -0.38
C LYS A 57 7.95 10.10 0.71
N THR A 58 8.28 9.21 1.63
CA THR A 58 9.29 9.47 2.68
C THR A 58 10.68 9.05 2.22
N TYR A 59 10.94 7.75 2.18
CA TYR A 59 12.24 7.18 1.84
C TYR A 59 12.63 7.41 0.38
N GLY A 60 11.65 7.42 -0.53
CA GLY A 60 11.90 7.78 -1.93
C GLY A 60 12.34 9.24 -2.14
N PHE A 61 12.25 10.09 -1.12
CA PHE A 61 12.79 11.46 -1.12
C PHE A 61 13.85 11.66 -0.01
N ASN A 62 14.37 10.57 0.57
CA ASN A 62 15.33 10.56 1.68
C ASN A 62 14.89 11.38 2.92
N LYS A 63 13.58 11.44 3.20
CA LYS A 63 13.03 12.11 4.39
C LYS A 63 12.49 11.09 5.41
N PRO A 64 12.67 11.29 6.72
CA PRO A 64 12.13 10.38 7.73
C PRO A 64 10.60 10.45 7.84
N MET A 65 10.03 11.64 7.64
CA MET A 65 8.59 11.91 7.64
C MET A 65 8.28 12.94 6.56
N ASP A 66 7.07 12.89 6.00
CA ASP A 66 6.59 13.85 5.01
C ASP A 66 5.16 14.28 5.30
N ARG A 67 4.78 15.46 4.78
CA ARG A 67 3.42 15.99 4.93
C ARG A 67 2.54 15.42 3.83
N LEU A 68 1.74 14.39 4.17
CA LEU A 68 0.92 13.67 3.21
C LEU A 68 -0.57 13.77 3.54
N THR A 69 -1.34 14.24 2.57
CA THR A 69 -2.81 14.26 2.67
C THR A 69 -3.41 12.93 2.23
N ASN A 70 -4.61 12.63 2.74
CA ASN A 70 -5.34 11.43 2.32
C ASN A 70 -5.66 11.43 0.81
N THR A 71 -5.87 12.62 0.23
CA THR A 71 -6.14 12.79 -1.21
C THR A 71 -4.91 12.46 -2.05
N GLN A 72 -3.71 12.84 -1.62
CA GLN A 72 -2.46 12.47 -2.30
C GLN A 72 -2.24 10.95 -2.28
N ILE A 73 -2.44 10.31 -1.12
CA ILE A 73 -2.31 8.86 -0.99
C ILE A 73 -3.38 8.14 -1.84
N ALA A 74 -4.61 8.65 -1.87
CA ALA A 74 -5.70 8.13 -2.70
C ALA A 74 -5.32 8.19 -4.20
N ALA A 75 -4.82 9.33 -4.67
CA ALA A 75 -4.36 9.49 -6.05
C ALA A 75 -3.21 8.53 -6.40
N MET A 76 -2.25 8.33 -5.50
CA MET A 76 -1.12 7.42 -5.73
C MET A 76 -1.52 5.94 -5.75
N THR A 77 -2.50 5.55 -4.93
CA THR A 77 -2.87 4.14 -4.75
C THR A 77 -4.08 3.71 -5.57
N GLY A 78 -4.81 4.66 -6.15
CA GLY A 78 -6.10 4.43 -6.81
C GLY A 78 -7.22 4.02 -5.85
N ILE A 79 -7.01 4.15 -4.53
CA ILE A 79 -7.99 3.78 -3.51
C ILE A 79 -8.81 5.03 -3.13
N HIS A 80 -10.12 4.87 -3.01
CA HIS A 80 -10.99 5.97 -2.56
C HIS A 80 -10.56 6.54 -1.19
N HIS A 81 -10.58 7.87 -1.05
CA HIS A 81 -10.03 8.58 0.10
C HIS A 81 -10.59 8.12 1.47
N THR A 82 -11.87 7.73 1.54
CA THR A 82 -12.50 7.20 2.76
C THR A 82 -11.80 5.92 3.24
N HIS A 83 -11.47 5.04 2.31
CA HIS A 83 -10.79 3.78 2.61
C HIS A 83 -9.31 3.99 2.94
N VAL A 84 -8.67 4.97 2.31
CA VAL A 84 -7.31 5.40 2.70
C VAL A 84 -7.31 5.94 4.12
N CYS A 85 -8.31 6.75 4.50
CA CYS A 85 -8.43 7.28 5.85
C CYS A 85 -8.52 6.14 6.90
N ALA A 86 -9.38 5.14 6.64
CA ALA A 86 -9.51 3.97 7.50
C ALA A 86 -8.22 3.14 7.58
N ALA A 87 -7.59 2.85 6.44
CA ALA A 87 -6.34 2.08 6.39
C ALA A 87 -5.18 2.82 7.10
N LYS A 88 -5.05 4.13 6.90
CA LYS A 88 -4.06 4.97 7.57
C LYS A 88 -4.24 4.93 9.09
N ARG A 89 -5.48 5.07 9.56
CA ARG A 89 -5.80 4.98 11.00
C ARG A 89 -5.39 3.64 11.58
N GLN A 90 -5.73 2.53 10.91
CA GLN A 90 -5.38 1.19 11.35
C GLN A 90 -3.86 0.95 11.38
N LEU A 91 -3.12 1.48 10.40
CA LEU A 91 -1.66 1.38 10.37
C LEU A 91 -0.99 2.17 11.51
N ILE A 92 -1.55 3.32 11.90
CA ILE A 92 -1.08 4.09 13.06
C ILE A 92 -1.41 3.34 14.35
N GLU A 93 -2.63 2.80 14.48
CA GLU A 93 -3.07 2.03 15.65
C GLU A 93 -2.20 0.79 15.88
N ARG A 94 -1.81 0.11 14.79
CA ARG A 94 -0.89 -1.04 14.81
C ARG A 94 0.59 -0.64 14.85
N LYS A 95 0.90 0.65 15.02
CA LYS A 95 2.25 1.22 15.15
C LYS A 95 3.19 1.00 13.97
N PHE A 96 2.68 0.66 12.79
CA PHE A 96 3.48 0.63 11.55
C PHE A 96 3.86 2.05 11.10
N LEU A 97 2.97 3.01 11.35
CA LEU A 97 3.15 4.42 11.01
C LEU A 97 3.18 5.28 12.27
N ILE A 98 3.98 6.34 12.23
CA ILE A 98 4.00 7.39 13.25
C ILE A 98 3.44 8.65 12.60
N ALA A 99 2.49 9.29 13.28
CA ALA A 99 1.98 10.61 12.92
C ALA A 99 2.54 11.65 13.89
N ASP A 100 3.13 12.71 13.34
CA ASP A 100 3.59 13.87 14.08
C ASP A 100 2.86 15.11 13.52
N GLY A 101 1.72 15.43 14.15
CA GLY A 101 0.78 16.44 13.65
C GLY A 101 0.28 16.11 12.24
N VAL A 102 0.74 16.90 11.25
CA VAL A 102 0.37 16.75 9.83
C VAL A 102 1.36 15.87 9.06
N LYS A 103 2.51 15.55 9.67
CA LYS A 103 3.54 14.69 9.05
C LYS A 103 3.27 13.23 9.38
N ILE A 104 3.60 12.36 8.44
CA ILE A 104 3.52 10.92 8.61
C ILE A 104 4.82 10.27 8.16
N GLY A 105 5.24 9.24 8.89
CA GLY A 105 6.40 8.43 8.54
C GLY A 105 6.23 7.00 9.00
N VAL A 106 7.17 6.17 8.56
CA VAL A 106 7.24 4.76 8.96
C VAL A 106 7.90 4.65 10.34
N ASN A 107 7.31 3.85 11.22
CA ASN A 107 7.93 3.53 12.50
C ASN A 107 9.15 2.62 12.26
N LYS A 108 10.34 3.10 12.60
CA LYS A 108 11.59 2.32 12.45
C LYS A 108 11.73 1.21 13.50
N VAL A 109 11.02 1.31 14.61
CA VAL A 109 11.10 0.33 15.70
C VAL A 109 10.12 -0.81 15.39
N VAL A 110 10.58 -1.76 14.56
CA VAL A 110 9.77 -2.89 14.08
C VAL A 110 9.24 -3.78 15.21
N SER A 111 9.94 -3.84 16.35
CA SER A 111 9.50 -4.59 17.54
C SER A 111 8.22 -4.05 18.18
N GLN A 112 7.80 -2.83 17.86
CA GLN A 112 6.55 -2.25 18.33
C GLN A 112 5.37 -2.55 17.41
N TRP A 113 5.60 -3.11 16.23
CA TRP A 113 4.55 -3.34 15.25
C TRP A 113 3.62 -4.45 15.71
N ILE A 114 2.32 -4.22 15.55
CA ILE A 114 1.28 -5.18 15.92
C ILE A 114 0.80 -5.85 14.63
N SER A 115 1.47 -6.93 14.21
CA SER A 115 1.11 -7.66 12.98
C SER A 115 -0.17 -8.47 13.14
N GLN A 116 -0.41 -9.04 14.32
CA GLN A 116 -1.56 -9.91 14.59
C GLN A 116 -2.06 -9.72 16.03
N ASP A 117 -3.32 -9.32 16.17
CA ASP A 117 -4.04 -9.45 17.44
C ASP A 117 -4.73 -10.81 17.47
N SER A 118 -4.00 -11.87 17.84
CA SER A 118 -4.62 -13.18 18.15
C SER A 118 -5.76 -13.04 19.18
N LEU A 119 -5.69 -12.03 20.06
CA LEU A 119 -6.71 -11.69 21.05
C LEU A 119 -7.94 -10.99 20.48
N THR A 120 -7.86 -10.24 19.38
CA THR A 120 -9.04 -9.55 18.81
C THR A 120 -9.85 -10.47 17.92
N LEU A 121 -9.21 -11.42 17.21
CA LEU A 121 -9.93 -12.50 16.53
C LEU A 121 -10.69 -13.36 17.56
N ALA A 122 -10.05 -13.73 18.66
CA ALA A 122 -10.68 -14.49 19.73
C ALA A 122 -11.87 -13.73 20.37
N LYS A 123 -11.72 -12.43 20.65
CA LYS A 123 -12.82 -11.60 21.18
C LYS A 123 -13.99 -11.47 20.19
N THR A 124 -13.69 -11.33 18.90
CA THR A 124 -14.71 -11.20 17.86
C THR A 124 -15.44 -12.53 17.64
N ALA A 125 -14.70 -13.64 17.60
CA ALA A 125 -15.25 -14.99 17.52
C ALA A 125 -16.14 -15.30 18.73
N ASN A 126 -15.67 -15.01 19.95
CA ASN A 126 -16.45 -15.21 21.18
C ASN A 126 -17.75 -14.39 21.20
N LYS A 127 -17.72 -13.15 20.70
CA LYS A 127 -18.92 -12.30 20.61
C LYS A 127 -19.93 -12.83 19.57
N THR A 128 -19.45 -13.41 18.47
CA THR A 128 -20.30 -14.01 17.44
C THR A 128 -20.93 -15.32 17.93
N LEU A 129 -20.15 -16.18 18.61
CA LEU A 129 -20.64 -17.41 19.23
C LEU A 129 -21.69 -17.10 20.32
N ALA A 130 -21.45 -16.10 21.17
CA ALA A 130 -22.39 -15.68 22.21
C ALA A 130 -23.72 -15.17 21.65
N LYS A 131 -23.73 -14.57 20.45
CA LYS A 131 -24.98 -14.15 19.78
C LYS A 131 -25.73 -15.32 19.15
N SER A 132 -25.02 -16.32 18.63
CA SER A 132 -25.62 -17.53 18.05
C SER A 132 -26.25 -18.45 19.09
N ALA A 133 -25.77 -18.43 20.34
CA ALA A 133 -26.28 -19.27 21.42
C ALA A 133 -27.51 -18.68 22.14
N ASN A 134 -27.81 -17.40 21.91
CA ASN A 134 -28.92 -16.67 22.54
C ASN A 134 -30.11 -16.41 21.59
N GLY A 135 -30.09 -17.00 20.39
CA GLY A 135 -31.21 -17.03 19.45
C GLY A 135 -31.69 -18.46 19.27
#